data_AF-A0A2E3N3S6-F1
#
_entry.id   AF-A0A2E3N3S6-F1
#
_cell.length_a   1.000
_cell.length_b   1.000
_cell.length_c   1.000
_cell.angle_alpha   90.00
_cell.angle_beta   90.00
_cell.angle_gamma   90.00
#
_symmetry.space_group_name_H-M   'P 1'
#
loop_
_entity.id
_entity.type
_entity.pdbx_description
1 polymer ?
#
loop_
_entity_poly.entity_id
_entity_poly.type
_entity_poly.pdbx_seq_one_letter_code
_entity_poly.pdbx_strand_id
1 'polypeptide(L)'
;MYQEEIEKLIKYALVDGQISKKEREILINKALKLGIDQEEFEMVLDARIYEKNNQNESKSSEPNQSSIQKETKNIKCPNCQANIDPYVTSCEYCGYNVLDRKSNSSIQSLFKLLNEAEEDRQSDPNSIFSSFGKVFSESFSHITGPNRVDRKKMEIISSFPIPTTKQDILEFLTLAYPKAKTVGNFFTKNTNENKLHNQFALVWKNKCEQIIMKAKFSMKDDKETLNQVLFYAKKLGL
;
A
#
# COMPACT_ATOMS: atom_id res chain seq x y z
N MET A 1 -20.71 -29.45 -1.55
CA MET A 1 -19.76 -28.98 -2.59
C MET A 1 -20.04 -29.86 -3.80
N TYR A 2 -20.55 -29.30 -4.90
CA TYR A 2 -21.06 -30.08 -6.04
C TYR A 2 -19.98 -30.98 -6.64
N GLN A 3 -20.41 -31.99 -7.40
CA GLN A 3 -19.51 -32.84 -8.18
C GLN A 3 -18.55 -31.96 -9.01
N GLU A 4 -17.25 -32.27 -8.94
CA GLU A 4 -16.19 -31.50 -9.62
C GLU A 4 -16.46 -31.30 -11.12
N GLU A 5 -17.22 -32.20 -11.73
CA GLU A 5 -17.59 -32.15 -13.15
C GLU A 5 -18.41 -30.90 -13.48
N ILE A 6 -19.34 -30.50 -12.62
CA ILE A 6 -20.18 -29.33 -12.84
C ILE A 6 -19.38 -28.06 -12.65
N GLU A 7 -18.52 -28.01 -11.64
CA GLU A 7 -17.64 -26.85 -11.45
C GLU A 7 -16.68 -26.65 -12.61
N LYS A 8 -16.17 -27.75 -13.20
CA LYS A 8 -15.34 -27.70 -14.40
C LYS A 8 -16.15 -27.16 -15.59
N LEU A 9 -17.39 -27.62 -15.78
CA LEU A 9 -18.26 -27.16 -16.87
C LEU A 9 -18.62 -25.67 -16.75
N ILE A 10 -18.92 -25.20 -15.54
CA ILE A 10 -19.17 -23.78 -15.25
C ILE A 10 -17.92 -22.95 -15.57
N LYS A 11 -16.72 -23.41 -15.18
CA LYS A 11 -15.46 -22.73 -15.48
C LYS A 11 -15.16 -22.66 -16.98
N TYR A 12 -15.45 -23.72 -17.73
CA TYR A 12 -15.28 -23.74 -19.20
C TYR A 12 -16.29 -22.82 -19.91
N ALA A 13 -17.53 -22.75 -19.43
CA ALA A 13 -18.54 -21.84 -19.99
C ALA A 13 -18.27 -20.37 -19.60
N LEU A 14 -17.62 -20.10 -18.47
CA LEU A 14 -17.27 -18.76 -17.98
C LEU A 14 -15.90 -18.25 -18.46
N VAL A 15 -15.33 -18.83 -19.51
CA VAL A 15 -14.04 -18.38 -20.05
C VAL A 15 -14.13 -16.95 -20.59
N ASP A 16 -15.22 -16.62 -21.26
CA ASP A 16 -15.43 -15.30 -21.90
C ASP A 16 -16.17 -14.28 -20.98
N GLY A 17 -16.44 -14.63 -19.72
CA GLY A 17 -17.13 -13.77 -18.75
C GLY A 17 -18.64 -13.55 -19.02
N GLN A 18 -19.18 -14.17 -20.07
CA GLN A 18 -20.61 -14.16 -20.40
C GLN A 18 -21.05 -15.58 -20.74
N ILE A 19 -22.27 -15.94 -20.34
CA ILE A 19 -22.90 -17.21 -20.72
C ILE A 19 -24.06 -16.91 -21.64
N SER A 20 -24.06 -17.48 -22.85
CA SER A 20 -25.16 -17.36 -23.79
C SER A 20 -26.40 -18.11 -23.28
N LYS A 21 -27.60 -17.66 -23.67
CA LYS A 21 -28.86 -18.31 -23.27
C LYS A 21 -28.90 -19.81 -23.58
N LYS A 22 -28.29 -20.23 -24.69
CA LYS A 22 -28.20 -21.65 -25.09
C LYS A 22 -27.25 -22.45 -24.21
N GLU A 23 -26.16 -21.86 -23.74
CA GLU A 23 -25.19 -22.51 -22.86
C GLU A 23 -25.76 -22.67 -21.44
N ARG A 24 -26.50 -21.65 -20.97
CA ARG A 24 -27.25 -21.70 -19.70
C ARG A 24 -28.21 -22.89 -19.67
N GLU A 25 -28.97 -23.09 -20.76
CA GLU A 25 -29.92 -24.20 -20.88
C GLU A 25 -29.24 -25.58 -20.93
N ILE A 26 -28.10 -25.71 -21.60
CA ILE A 26 -27.32 -26.95 -21.64
C ILE A 26 -26.77 -27.31 -20.25
N LEU A 27 -26.29 -26.31 -19.50
CA LEU A 27 -25.77 -26.50 -18.16
C LEU A 27 -26.87 -26.92 -17.17
N ILE A 28 -28.05 -26.28 -17.22
CA ILE A 28 -29.21 -26.66 -16.41
C ILE A 28 -29.64 -28.10 -16.70
N ASN A 29 -29.76 -28.47 -17.98
CA ASN A 29 -30.13 -29.82 -18.38
C ASN A 29 -29.13 -30.89 -17.90
N LYS A 30 -27.84 -30.52 -17.81
CA LYS A 30 -26.80 -31.43 -17.31
C LYS A 30 -26.78 -31.51 -15.78
N ALA A 31 -27.08 -30.43 -15.08
CA ALA A 31 -27.27 -30.41 -13.64
C ALA A 31 -28.47 -31.25 -13.21
N LEU A 32 -29.60 -31.15 -13.92
CA LEU A 32 -30.79 -31.97 -13.70
C LEU A 32 -30.52 -33.47 -13.87
N LYS A 33 -29.73 -33.85 -14.88
CA LYS A 33 -29.29 -35.26 -15.09
C LYS A 33 -28.42 -35.80 -13.96
N LEU A 34 -27.75 -34.91 -13.23
CA LEU A 34 -26.93 -35.23 -12.06
C LEU A 34 -27.74 -35.13 -10.75
N GLY A 35 -29.05 -34.89 -10.84
CA GLY A 35 -29.97 -34.85 -9.69
C GLY A 35 -29.90 -33.55 -8.90
N ILE A 36 -29.37 -32.47 -9.47
CA ILE A 36 -29.31 -31.14 -8.83
C ILE A 36 -30.54 -30.35 -9.24
N ASP A 37 -31.12 -29.66 -8.28
CA ASP A 37 -32.28 -28.80 -8.49
C ASP A 37 -31.95 -27.61 -9.40
N GLN A 38 -32.91 -27.23 -10.24
CA GLN A 38 -32.73 -26.15 -11.21
C GLN A 38 -32.47 -24.80 -10.53
N GLU A 39 -33.22 -24.47 -9.47
CA GLU A 39 -33.15 -23.17 -8.80
C GLU A 39 -31.84 -23.04 -8.02
N GLU A 40 -31.42 -24.15 -7.39
CA GLU A 40 -30.13 -24.25 -6.70
C GLU A 40 -28.95 -24.05 -7.68
N PHE A 41 -29.03 -24.66 -8.86
CA PHE A 41 -28.00 -24.51 -9.89
C PHE A 41 -27.93 -23.10 -10.45
N GLU A 42 -29.08 -22.46 -10.73
CA GLU A 42 -29.13 -21.10 -11.26
C GLU A 42 -28.53 -20.08 -10.28
N MET A 43 -28.84 -20.20 -8.99
CA MET A 43 -28.25 -19.33 -7.95
C MET A 43 -26.71 -19.45 -7.90
N VAL A 44 -26.19 -20.67 -7.98
CA VAL A 44 -24.74 -20.94 -7.98
C VAL A 44 -24.08 -20.44 -9.26
N LEU A 45 -24.73 -20.64 -10.39
CA LEU A 45 -24.24 -20.15 -11.68
C LEU A 45 -24.08 -18.64 -11.62
N ASP A 46 -25.14 -17.91 -11.23
CA ASP A 46 -25.18 -16.45 -11.16
C ASP A 46 -24.14 -15.89 -10.17
N ALA A 47 -23.96 -16.54 -9.01
CA ALA A 47 -22.90 -16.19 -8.06
C ALA A 47 -21.50 -16.31 -8.68
N ARG A 48 -21.24 -17.34 -9.50
CA ARG A 48 -19.95 -17.50 -10.19
C ARG A 48 -19.76 -16.53 -11.36
N ILE A 49 -20.83 -16.16 -12.07
CA ILE A 49 -20.78 -15.07 -13.07
C ILE A 49 -20.36 -13.77 -12.38
N TYR A 50 -20.97 -13.47 -11.23
CA TYR A 50 -20.66 -12.28 -10.45
C TYR A 50 -19.22 -12.28 -9.92
N GLU A 51 -18.74 -13.40 -9.37
CA GLU A 51 -17.34 -13.56 -8.94
C GLU A 51 -16.35 -13.36 -10.10
N LYS A 52 -16.65 -13.91 -11.28
CA LYS A 52 -15.78 -13.80 -12.46
C LYS A 52 -15.77 -12.38 -13.02
N ASN A 53 -16.91 -11.70 -13.05
CA ASN A 53 -17.00 -10.30 -13.50
C ASN A 53 -16.32 -9.34 -12.52
N ASN A 54 -16.48 -9.54 -11.21
CA ASN A 54 -15.74 -8.78 -10.19
C ASN A 54 -14.22 -9.06 -10.23
N GLN A 55 -13.81 -10.29 -10.55
CA GLN A 55 -12.40 -10.62 -10.77
C GLN A 55 -11.84 -9.98 -12.05
N ASN A 56 -12.66 -9.82 -13.10
CA ASN A 56 -12.27 -9.14 -14.34
C ASN A 56 -12.18 -7.61 -14.15
N GLU A 57 -13.05 -6.97 -13.36
CA GLU A 57 -12.91 -5.55 -12.98
C GLU A 57 -11.62 -5.27 -12.18
N SER A 58 -11.03 -6.29 -11.56
CA SER A 58 -9.81 -6.17 -10.78
C SER A 58 -8.53 -6.62 -11.54
N LYS A 59 -8.63 -7.14 -12.77
CA LYS A 59 -7.49 -7.77 -13.49
C LYS A 59 -7.46 -7.63 -15.02
N SER A 60 -8.01 -6.58 -15.62
CA SER A 60 -7.77 -6.27 -17.03
C SER A 60 -7.39 -4.80 -17.27
N SER A 61 -6.08 -4.53 -17.22
CA SER A 61 -5.41 -3.66 -18.19
C SER A 61 -4.41 -4.52 -19.00
N GLU A 62 -5.00 -5.27 -19.96
CA GLU A 62 -4.62 -5.53 -21.37
C GLU A 62 -3.24 -6.14 -21.77
N PRO A 63 -3.03 -6.79 -22.96
CA PRO A 63 -3.43 -6.29 -24.30
C PRO A 63 -3.67 -7.27 -25.49
N ASN A 64 -4.28 -6.73 -26.59
CA ASN A 64 -3.91 -6.85 -28.04
C ASN A 64 -5.17 -6.85 -28.96
N GLN A 65 -5.29 -6.16 -30.11
CA GLN A 65 -4.44 -5.26 -30.90
C GLN A 65 -5.35 -4.61 -31.97
N SER A 66 -5.49 -3.27 -31.96
CA SER A 66 -5.58 -2.46 -33.20
C SER A 66 -5.60 -0.98 -32.85
N SER A 67 -4.70 -0.23 -33.48
CA SER A 67 -4.37 1.18 -33.30
C SER A 67 -3.54 1.51 -32.05
N ILE A 68 -2.29 1.88 -32.31
CA ILE A 68 -1.38 2.49 -31.35
C ILE A 68 -1.99 3.84 -30.96
N GLN A 69 -2.74 3.86 -29.88
CA GLN A 69 -2.88 5.05 -29.05
C GLN A 69 -2.38 4.61 -27.68
N LYS A 70 -1.16 5.05 -27.35
CA LYS A 70 -0.77 5.12 -25.94
C LYS A 70 -1.93 5.85 -25.26
N GLU A 71 -2.65 5.18 -24.37
CA GLU A 71 -3.41 5.88 -23.34
C GLU A 71 -2.40 6.56 -22.42
N THR A 72 -1.76 7.61 -22.95
CA THR A 72 -1.24 8.69 -22.14
C THR A 72 -2.43 9.14 -21.32
N LYS A 73 -2.43 8.77 -20.03
CA LYS A 73 -3.22 9.48 -19.03
C LYS A 73 -2.93 10.96 -19.27
N ASN A 74 -3.87 11.67 -19.91
CA ASN A 74 -3.73 13.08 -20.21
C ASN A 74 -3.77 13.83 -18.89
N ILE A 75 -2.60 13.95 -18.26
CA ILE A 75 -2.41 14.78 -17.09
C ILE A 75 -2.30 16.19 -17.62
N LYS A 76 -3.19 17.05 -17.16
CA LYS A 76 -3.15 18.47 -17.50
C LYS A 76 -2.28 19.21 -16.49
N CYS A 77 -1.47 20.15 -16.97
CA CYS A 77 -0.73 21.07 -16.13
C CYS A 77 -1.72 21.91 -15.30
N PRO A 78 -1.60 22.00 -13.98
CA PRO A 78 -2.54 22.77 -13.16
C PRO A 78 -2.40 24.29 -13.35
N ASN A 79 -1.29 24.76 -13.91
CA ASN A 79 -1.05 26.19 -14.16
C ASN A 79 -1.52 26.64 -15.55
N CYS A 80 -1.15 25.92 -16.61
CA CYS A 80 -1.46 26.32 -18.00
C CYS A 80 -2.44 25.38 -18.74
N GLN A 81 -2.88 24.29 -18.08
CA GLN A 81 -3.80 23.28 -18.62
C GLN A 81 -3.31 22.49 -19.85
N ALA A 82 -2.04 22.66 -20.24
CA ALA A 82 -1.42 21.86 -21.30
C ALA A 82 -1.32 20.38 -20.90
N ASN A 83 -1.40 19.49 -21.88
CA ASN A 83 -1.16 18.06 -21.65
C ASN A 83 0.32 17.84 -21.38
N ILE A 84 0.64 17.21 -20.25
CA ILE A 84 1.99 16.88 -19.82
C ILE A 84 2.11 15.37 -19.62
N ASP A 85 3.30 14.85 -19.86
CA ASP A 85 3.61 13.45 -19.57
C ASP A 85 3.60 13.22 -18.04
N PRO A 86 3.03 12.10 -17.53
CA PRO A 86 3.04 11.74 -16.10
C PRO A 86 4.39 11.79 -15.39
N TYR A 87 5.50 11.63 -16.13
CA TYR A 87 6.84 11.52 -15.56
C TYR A 87 7.63 12.82 -15.59
N VAL A 88 7.13 13.86 -16.27
CA VAL A 88 7.82 15.14 -16.38
C VAL A 88 7.71 15.91 -15.06
N THR A 89 8.80 16.51 -14.59
CA THR A 89 8.85 17.27 -13.33
C THR A 89 8.52 18.76 -13.51
N SER A 90 8.64 19.30 -14.72
CA SER A 90 8.36 20.70 -15.05
C SER A 90 7.61 20.82 -16.37
N CYS A 91 6.50 21.56 -16.40
CA CYS A 91 5.72 21.77 -17.61
C CYS A 91 6.54 22.51 -18.68
N GLU A 92 6.72 21.90 -19.84
CA GLU A 92 7.48 22.48 -20.97
C GLU A 92 6.84 23.76 -21.53
N TYR A 93 5.53 23.93 -21.35
CA TYR A 93 4.78 25.06 -21.90
C TYR A 93 4.80 26.31 -21.02
N CYS A 94 4.86 26.16 -19.69
CA CYS A 94 4.76 27.29 -18.76
C CYS A 94 5.79 27.29 -17.63
N GLY A 95 6.69 26.31 -17.58
CA GLY A 95 7.73 26.18 -16.56
C GLY A 95 7.22 25.78 -15.17
N TYR A 96 5.92 25.52 -14.99
CA TYR A 96 5.37 25.13 -13.69
C TYR A 96 5.90 23.77 -13.24
N ASN A 97 6.47 23.70 -12.04
CA ASN A 97 6.95 22.44 -11.45
C ASN A 97 5.75 21.62 -10.99
N VAL A 98 5.49 20.50 -11.66
CA VAL A 98 4.30 19.68 -11.42
C VAL A 98 4.42 18.80 -10.17
N LEU A 99 5.59 18.80 -9.53
CA LEU A 99 5.79 18.31 -8.17
C LEU A 99 5.35 19.31 -7.10
N ASP A 100 5.11 20.59 -7.45
CA ASP A 100 4.60 21.63 -6.53
C ASP A 100 3.07 21.59 -6.37
N ARG A 101 2.45 20.40 -6.50
CA ARG A 101 1.07 20.24 -6.01
C ARG A 101 1.08 20.55 -4.51
N LYS A 102 0.20 21.47 -4.08
CA LYS A 102 -0.02 21.82 -2.67
C LYS A 102 0.03 20.54 -1.83
N SER A 103 1.04 20.41 -0.98
CA SER A 103 1.35 19.19 -0.23
C SER A 103 0.12 18.74 0.55
N ASN A 104 -0.36 17.54 0.28
CA ASN A 104 -1.42 16.96 1.08
C ASN A 104 -0.77 16.15 2.21
N SER A 105 -0.23 16.88 3.20
CA SER A 105 0.18 16.47 4.55
C SER A 105 0.48 14.99 4.82
N SER A 106 1.22 14.33 3.92
CA SER A 106 1.31 12.86 3.92
C SER A 106 1.93 12.34 5.22
N ILE A 107 2.98 13.00 5.70
CA ILE A 107 3.60 12.64 6.97
C ILE A 107 2.78 13.06 8.21
N GLN A 108 1.98 14.13 8.13
CA GLN A 108 1.09 14.51 9.23
C GLN A 108 -0.02 13.46 9.41
N SER A 109 -0.51 12.92 8.29
CA SER A 109 -1.48 11.82 8.29
C SER A 109 -0.88 10.54 8.89
N LEU A 110 0.39 10.23 8.56
CA LEU A 110 1.12 9.14 9.21
C LEU A 110 1.21 9.35 10.74
N PHE A 111 1.59 10.54 11.19
CA PHE A 111 1.67 10.83 12.63
C PHE A 111 0.31 10.76 13.32
N LYS A 112 -0.77 11.17 12.65
CA LYS A 112 -2.13 11.02 13.16
C LYS A 112 -2.46 9.54 13.40
N LEU A 113 -2.23 8.67 12.40
CA LEU A 113 -2.45 7.21 12.53
C LEU A 113 -1.59 6.59 13.64
N LEU A 114 -0.35 7.06 13.81
CA LEU A 114 0.54 6.60 14.88
C LEU A 114 0.09 7.04 16.27
N ASN A 115 -0.50 8.25 16.38
CA ASN A 115 -1.05 8.77 17.63
C ASN A 115 -2.34 8.03 18.00
N GLU A 116 -3.24 7.80 17.04
CA GLU A 116 -4.46 6.99 17.24
C GLU A 116 -4.11 5.58 17.71
N ALA A 117 -3.10 4.94 17.11
CA ALA A 117 -2.62 3.63 17.57
C ALA A 117 -2.02 3.68 18.99
N GLU A 118 -1.52 4.82 19.45
CA GLU A 118 -1.04 5.00 20.83
C GLU A 118 -2.17 5.30 21.81
N GLU A 119 -3.26 5.93 21.37
CA GLU A 119 -4.47 6.15 22.17
C GLU A 119 -5.14 4.82 22.55
N ASP A 120 -5.07 3.80 21.69
CA ASP A 120 -5.47 2.42 22.00
C ASP A 120 -4.73 1.83 23.21
N ARG A 121 -3.54 2.37 23.57
CA ARG A 121 -2.81 2.00 24.79
C ARG A 121 -3.41 2.64 26.05
N GLN A 122 -4.10 3.77 25.91
CA GLN A 122 -4.64 4.57 27.03
C GLN A 122 -6.07 4.16 27.42
N SER A 123 -6.82 3.55 26.50
CA SER A 123 -8.24 3.23 26.65
C SER A 123 -8.53 1.82 27.21
N ASP A 124 -7.51 1.00 27.48
CA ASP A 124 -7.68 -0.37 27.98
C ASP A 124 -8.17 -0.38 29.46
N PRO A 125 -9.45 -0.73 29.74
CA PRO A 125 -10.04 -0.63 31.09
C PRO A 125 -9.48 -1.65 32.08
N ASN A 126 -8.73 -2.64 31.61
CA ASN A 126 -8.01 -3.60 32.44
C ASN A 126 -6.63 -3.11 32.91
N SER A 127 -6.26 -1.87 32.58
CA SER A 127 -5.11 -1.18 33.16
C SER A 127 -5.50 -0.59 34.52
N ILE A 128 -5.60 -1.45 35.55
CA ILE A 128 -6.02 -1.12 36.93
C ILE A 128 -5.19 -0.02 37.63
N PHE A 129 -4.20 0.59 36.99
CA PHE A 129 -3.43 1.66 37.61
C PHE A 129 -2.93 2.64 36.56
N SER A 130 -3.76 3.62 36.21
CA SER A 130 -3.53 4.64 35.17
C SER A 130 -2.27 5.50 35.35
N SER A 131 -1.50 5.33 36.44
CA SER A 131 -0.14 5.89 36.60
C SER A 131 0.98 4.85 36.61
N PHE A 132 0.71 3.57 36.92
CA PHE A 132 1.70 2.49 36.90
C PHE A 132 1.66 1.69 35.60
N GLY A 133 0.55 1.68 34.84
CA GLY A 133 0.44 0.93 33.57
C GLY A 133 1.33 1.47 32.44
N LYS A 134 1.57 2.79 32.37
CA LYS A 134 2.56 3.37 31.43
C LYS A 134 3.98 2.91 31.78
N VAL A 135 4.36 3.05 33.05
CA VAL A 135 5.68 2.65 33.56
C VAL A 135 5.88 1.14 33.47
N PHE A 136 4.85 0.35 33.78
CA PHE A 136 4.92 -1.11 33.74
C PHE A 136 4.96 -1.63 32.30
N SER A 137 4.21 -1.05 31.36
CA SER A 137 4.25 -1.45 29.95
C SER A 137 5.52 -1.02 29.21
N GLU A 138 6.09 0.15 29.49
CA GLU A 138 7.42 0.56 28.99
C GLU A 138 8.54 -0.28 29.61
N SER A 139 8.44 -0.61 30.90
CA SER A 139 9.45 -1.43 31.57
C SER A 139 9.37 -2.91 31.17
N PHE A 140 8.17 -3.46 30.93
CA PHE A 140 8.01 -4.82 30.41
C PHE A 140 8.27 -4.94 28.90
N SER A 141 8.06 -3.91 28.08
CA SER A 141 8.39 -3.96 26.64
C SER A 141 9.90 -4.10 26.41
N HIS A 142 10.73 -3.52 27.29
CA HIS A 142 12.17 -3.78 27.32
C HIS A 142 12.50 -5.26 27.62
N ILE A 143 11.68 -5.95 28.41
CA ILE A 143 11.91 -7.35 28.82
C ILE A 143 11.29 -8.35 27.82
N THR A 144 10.13 -8.05 27.25
CA THR A 144 9.29 -9.00 26.49
C THR A 144 9.23 -8.71 24.98
N GLY A 145 9.82 -7.60 24.52
CA GLY A 145 9.82 -7.22 23.11
C GLY A 145 8.59 -6.38 22.71
N PRO A 146 8.40 -6.12 21.40
CA PRO A 146 7.39 -5.18 20.91
C PRO A 146 5.99 -5.69 21.22
N ASN A 147 5.22 -4.87 21.93
CA ASN A 147 3.85 -5.18 22.32
C ASN A 147 2.89 -5.03 21.13
N ARG A 148 1.59 -5.30 21.33
CA ARG A 148 0.58 -5.25 20.26
C ARG A 148 0.47 -3.87 19.60
N VAL A 149 0.59 -2.80 20.40
CA VAL A 149 0.57 -1.41 19.94
C VAL A 149 1.83 -1.07 19.14
N ASP A 150 3.00 -1.51 19.62
CA ASP A 150 4.27 -1.27 18.93
C ASP A 150 4.29 -1.94 17.56
N ARG A 151 3.77 -3.18 17.46
CA ARG A 151 3.63 -3.88 16.18
C ARG A 151 2.67 -3.16 15.23
N LYS A 152 1.52 -2.71 15.72
CA LYS A 152 0.56 -1.91 14.94
C LYS A 152 1.21 -0.63 14.39
N LYS A 153 2.00 0.07 15.22
CA LYS A 153 2.77 1.25 14.78
C LYS A 153 3.80 0.93 13.71
N MET A 154 4.57 -0.15 13.88
CA MET A 154 5.52 -0.61 12.87
C MET A 154 4.83 -0.97 11.55
N GLU A 155 3.68 -1.64 11.61
CA GLU A 155 2.86 -1.99 10.45
C GLU A 155 2.36 -0.74 9.74
N ILE A 156 1.83 0.25 10.47
CA ILE A 156 1.41 1.54 9.93
C ILE A 156 2.55 2.22 9.17
N ILE A 157 3.75 2.31 9.75
CA ILE A 157 4.91 2.93 9.07
C ILE A 157 5.27 2.17 7.79
N SER A 158 5.30 0.84 7.86
CA SER A 158 5.71 0.00 6.72
C SER A 158 4.72 0.10 5.54
N SER A 159 3.42 0.05 5.83
CA SER A 159 2.33 0.06 4.86
C SER A 159 1.94 1.45 4.36
N PHE A 160 2.42 2.51 5.03
CA PHE A 160 2.06 3.89 4.67
C PHE A 160 2.39 4.21 3.19
N PRO A 161 1.52 4.88 2.43
CA PRO A 161 1.80 5.20 1.03
C PRO A 161 3.10 5.99 0.83
N ILE A 162 3.86 5.68 -0.23
CA ILE A 162 5.10 6.41 -0.52
C ILE A 162 4.74 7.79 -1.10
N PRO A 163 5.22 8.91 -0.52
CA PRO A 163 4.97 10.25 -1.04
C PRO A 163 5.37 10.38 -2.52
N THR A 164 4.65 11.25 -3.24
CA THR A 164 4.83 11.45 -4.69
C THR A 164 5.37 12.83 -5.05
N THR A 165 5.18 13.84 -4.19
CA THR A 165 5.62 15.21 -4.45
C THR A 165 7.04 15.43 -3.93
N LYS A 166 7.75 16.40 -4.52
CA LYS A 166 9.08 16.83 -4.06
C LYS A 166 9.05 17.27 -2.61
N GLN A 167 8.10 18.14 -2.28
CA GLN A 167 7.96 18.69 -0.95
C GLN A 167 7.65 17.60 0.08
N ASP A 168 6.69 16.71 -0.21
CA ASP A 168 6.33 15.61 0.70
C ASP A 168 7.50 14.64 0.91
N ILE A 169 8.28 14.33 -0.14
CA ILE A 169 9.44 13.45 -0.04
C ILE A 169 10.50 14.06 0.89
N LEU A 170 10.84 15.34 0.70
CA LEU A 170 11.85 16.02 1.51
C LEU A 170 11.40 16.22 2.96
N GLU A 171 10.15 16.62 3.17
CA GLU A 171 9.55 16.74 4.51
C GLU A 171 9.52 15.38 5.22
N PHE A 172 9.11 14.33 4.51
CA PHE A 172 9.07 12.98 5.05
C PHE A 172 10.47 12.53 5.47
N LEU A 173 11.47 12.65 4.59
CA LEU A 173 12.84 12.25 4.89
C LEU A 173 13.43 13.05 6.06
N THR A 174 13.12 14.35 6.16
CA THR A 174 13.61 15.20 7.24
C THR A 174 13.11 14.74 8.61
N LEU A 175 11.83 14.37 8.71
CA LEU A 175 11.22 13.92 9.98
C LEU A 175 11.48 12.43 10.27
N ALA A 176 11.62 11.60 9.24
CA ALA A 176 11.88 10.17 9.37
C ALA A 176 13.36 9.86 9.65
N TYR A 177 14.29 10.64 9.11
CA TYR A 177 15.74 10.46 9.28
C TYR A 177 16.20 10.29 10.74
N PRO A 178 15.84 11.17 11.69
CA PRO A 178 16.26 11.00 13.09
C PRO A 178 15.70 9.72 13.71
N LYS A 179 14.52 9.28 13.28
CA LYS A 179 13.86 8.05 13.79
C LYS A 179 14.45 6.77 13.21
N ALA A 180 15.10 6.84 12.05
CA ALA A 180 15.75 5.71 11.39
C ALA A 180 17.15 5.38 11.95
N LYS A 181 17.66 6.14 12.92
CA LYS A 181 18.97 5.90 13.53
C LYS A 181 18.91 4.88 14.65
N THR A 182 19.73 3.85 14.54
CA THR A 182 19.95 2.88 15.61
C THR A 182 20.81 3.49 16.72
N VAL A 183 20.54 3.11 17.96
CA VAL A 183 21.28 3.51 19.16
C VAL A 183 22.08 2.31 19.69
N GLY A 184 23.26 2.61 20.26
CA GLY A 184 24.18 1.61 20.81
C GLY A 184 25.24 1.14 19.80
N ASN A 185 26.34 0.63 20.35
CA ASN A 185 27.46 0.05 19.60
C ASN A 185 27.12 -1.39 19.19
N PHE A 186 27.99 -2.05 18.43
CA PHE A 186 27.80 -3.44 18.00
C PHE A 186 27.42 -4.40 19.15
N PHE A 187 27.99 -4.17 20.34
CA PHE A 187 27.74 -4.96 21.55
C PHE A 187 26.51 -4.52 22.35
N THR A 188 26.11 -3.24 22.26
CA THR A 188 25.01 -2.67 23.05
C THR A 188 23.72 -2.43 22.25
N LYS A 189 23.74 -2.62 20.92
CA LYS A 189 22.57 -2.48 20.06
C LYS A 189 21.43 -3.46 20.37
N ASN A 190 21.78 -4.61 20.95
CA ASN A 190 20.85 -5.70 21.26
C ASN A 190 20.49 -5.77 22.74
N THR A 191 20.89 -4.78 23.55
CA THR A 191 20.43 -4.71 24.94
C THR A 191 18.93 -4.53 24.98
N ASN A 192 18.29 -5.03 26.03
CA ASN A 192 16.85 -4.90 26.26
C ASN A 192 16.38 -3.45 26.12
N GLU A 193 17.20 -2.50 26.57
CA GLU A 193 17.00 -1.05 26.41
C GLU A 193 16.99 -0.59 24.96
N ASN A 194 17.98 -0.96 24.15
CA ASN A 194 18.09 -0.45 22.78
C ASN A 194 17.29 -1.26 21.75
N LYS A 195 16.88 -2.48 22.10
CA LYS A 195 16.28 -3.44 21.16
C LYS A 195 14.98 -2.91 20.53
N LEU A 196 14.07 -2.38 21.34
CA LEU A 196 12.79 -1.87 20.84
C LEU A 196 12.99 -0.64 19.95
N HIS A 197 13.82 0.30 20.38
CA HIS A 197 14.20 1.47 19.57
C HIS A 197 14.81 1.06 18.24
N ASN A 198 15.75 0.12 18.25
CA ASN A 198 16.43 -0.34 17.04
C ASN A 198 15.50 -1.10 16.08
N GLN A 199 14.46 -1.77 16.59
CA GLN A 199 13.41 -2.36 15.74
C GLN A 199 12.60 -1.27 15.03
N PHE A 200 12.18 -0.22 15.73
CA PHE A 200 11.53 0.93 15.10
C PHE A 200 12.46 1.62 14.09
N ALA A 201 13.72 1.82 14.45
CA ALA A 201 14.72 2.44 13.58
C ALA A 201 14.89 1.66 12.27
N LEU A 202 14.86 0.34 12.31
CA LEU A 202 14.89 -0.50 11.10
C LEU A 202 13.66 -0.27 10.21
N VAL A 203 12.46 -0.22 10.78
CA VAL A 203 11.22 0.03 10.02
C VAL A 203 11.26 1.40 9.36
N TRP A 204 11.68 2.43 10.10
CA TRP A 204 11.88 3.78 9.56
C TRP A 204 12.96 3.82 8.47
N LYS A 205 14.07 3.09 8.66
CA LYS A 205 15.14 2.99 7.65
C LYS A 205 14.63 2.37 6.36
N ASN A 206 13.92 1.25 6.44
CA ASN A 206 13.32 0.60 5.27
C ASN A 206 12.32 1.53 4.56
N LYS A 207 11.57 2.33 5.33
CA LYS A 207 10.64 3.30 4.74
C LYS A 207 11.37 4.42 4.01
N CYS A 208 12.42 4.98 4.61
CA CYS A 208 13.29 5.95 3.96
C CYS A 208 13.91 5.39 2.69
N GLU A 209 14.33 4.11 2.68
CA GLU A 209 14.88 3.46 1.50
C GLU A 209 13.88 3.39 0.34
N GLN A 210 12.63 2.98 0.60
CA GLN A 210 11.56 2.99 -0.40
C GLN A 210 11.33 4.39 -1.00
N ILE A 211 11.35 5.41 -0.14
CA ILE A 211 11.16 6.81 -0.56
C ILE A 211 12.34 7.28 -1.41
N ILE A 212 13.57 7.02 -0.97
CA ILE A 212 14.79 7.36 -1.70
C ILE A 212 14.80 6.66 -3.06
N MET A 213 14.43 5.39 -3.14
CA MET A 213 14.40 4.63 -4.38
C MET A 213 13.37 5.20 -5.37
N LYS A 214 12.18 5.57 -4.90
CA LYS A 214 11.18 6.24 -5.73
C LYS A 214 11.68 7.61 -6.20
N ALA A 215 12.23 8.42 -5.30
CA ALA A 215 12.77 9.74 -5.62
C ALA A 215 13.90 9.67 -6.66
N LYS A 216 14.82 8.69 -6.54
CA LYS A 216 15.85 8.41 -7.55
C LYS A 216 15.25 8.15 -8.93
N PHE A 217 14.08 7.53 -9.00
CA PHE A 217 13.41 7.25 -10.27
C PHE A 217 12.60 8.45 -10.79
N SER A 218 11.85 9.13 -9.92
CA SER A 218 10.90 10.18 -10.32
C SER A 218 11.51 11.58 -10.43
N MET A 219 12.73 11.80 -9.93
CA MET A 219 13.39 13.12 -9.89
C MET A 219 14.73 13.12 -10.65
N LYS A 220 14.87 12.27 -11.68
CA LYS A 220 16.12 12.19 -12.47
C LYS A 220 16.50 13.51 -13.12
N ASP A 221 15.48 14.29 -13.50
CA ASP A 221 15.66 15.57 -14.19
C ASP A 221 15.87 16.74 -13.22
N ASP A 222 15.49 16.59 -11.94
CA ASP A 222 15.73 17.59 -10.87
C ASP A 222 16.96 17.18 -10.03
N LYS A 223 18.14 17.52 -10.54
CA LYS A 223 19.44 17.20 -9.92
C LYS A 223 19.58 17.78 -8.50
N GLU A 224 18.99 18.93 -8.23
CA GLU A 224 19.11 19.59 -6.93
C GLU A 224 18.39 18.78 -5.85
N THR A 225 17.13 18.42 -6.09
CA THR A 225 16.34 17.60 -5.17
C THR A 225 16.95 16.22 -5.01
N LEU A 226 17.41 15.63 -6.12
CA LEU A 226 18.06 14.34 -6.09
C LEU A 226 19.30 14.35 -5.19
N ASN A 227 20.13 15.39 -5.25
CA ASN A 227 21.29 15.54 -4.36
C ASN A 227 20.89 15.64 -2.89
N GLN A 228 19.80 16.33 -2.56
CA GLN A 228 19.29 16.40 -1.19
C GLN A 228 18.81 15.02 -0.70
N VAL A 229 18.07 14.29 -1.52
CA VAL A 229 17.64 12.92 -1.19
C VAL A 229 18.84 11.98 -1.01
N LEU A 230 19.85 12.09 -1.89
CA LEU A 230 21.09 11.30 -1.81
C LEU A 230 21.91 11.64 -0.57
N PHE A 231 21.86 12.88 -0.08
CA PHE A 231 22.48 13.25 1.19
C PHE A 231 21.87 12.45 2.36
N TYR A 232 20.55 12.33 2.43
CA TYR A 232 19.88 11.49 3.44
C TYR A 232 20.22 10.01 3.28
N ALA A 233 20.26 9.51 2.03
CA ALA A 233 20.68 8.13 1.75
C ALA A 233 22.07 7.82 2.32
N LYS A 234 23.05 8.67 2.01
CA LYS A 234 24.42 8.56 2.52
C LYS A 234 24.47 8.58 4.06
N LYS A 235 23.67 9.45 4.69
CA LYS A 235 23.60 9.54 6.16
C LYS A 235 22.97 8.31 6.83
N LEU A 236 22.11 7.58 6.12
CA LEU A 236 21.48 6.33 6.58
C LEU A 236 22.30 5.07 6.22
N GLY A 237 23.38 5.23 5.46
CA GLY A 237 24.17 4.12 4.93
C GLY A 237 23.37 3.29 3.93
N LEU A 238 22.70 3.97 3.00
CA LEU A 238 21.92 3.44 1.88
C LEU A 238 22.49 3.90 0.53
#